data_AF-A0A935R055-F1
#
_entry.id   AF-A0A935R055-F1
#
_cell.length_a   1.000
_cell.length_b   1.000
_cell.length_c   1.000
_cell.angle_alpha   90.00
_cell.angle_beta   90.00
_cell.angle_gamma   90.00
#
_symmetry.space_group_name_H-M   'P 1'
#
loop_
_entity.id
_entity.type
_entity.pdbx_description
1 polymer ?
#
loop_
_entity_poly.entity_id
_entity_poly.type
_entity_poly.pdbx_seq_one_letter_code
_entity_poly.pdbx_strand_id
1 'polypeptide(L)'
;MLNEEPRPRPARRADARGARERTIELHLTGLGRHSTPGYFYDSHATPVPDEAWRLFTWVLERCTSLKAVTLEHSEAVPAEAYQADVARVVELVRERE
;
A
#
# COMPACT_ATOMS: atom_id res chain seq x y z
N MET A 1 -0.92 -41.09 25.98
CA MET A 1 -1.06 -40.58 24.61
C MET A 1 -0.62 -39.13 24.64
N LEU A 2 0.53 -38.82 24.07
CA LEU A 2 1.02 -37.44 23.96
C LEU A 2 0.45 -36.85 22.67
N ASN A 3 -0.30 -35.76 22.78
CA ASN A 3 -0.72 -34.96 21.63
C ASN A 3 0.54 -34.35 21.02
N GLU A 4 0.91 -34.79 19.81
CA GLU A 4 1.93 -34.09 19.04
C GLU A 4 1.37 -32.71 18.65
N GLU A 5 2.04 -31.63 19.07
CA GLU A 5 1.71 -30.30 18.59
C GLU A 5 1.86 -30.25 17.07
N PRO A 6 0.92 -29.60 16.35
CA PRO A 6 0.98 -29.53 14.90
C PRO A 6 2.24 -28.78 14.48
N ARG A 7 3.11 -29.47 13.74
CA ARG A 7 4.35 -28.88 13.21
C ARG A 7 4.00 -27.64 12.38
N PRO A 8 4.69 -26.50 12.58
CA PRO A 8 4.44 -25.30 11.80
C PRO A 8 4.66 -25.59 10.32
N ARG A 9 3.67 -25.28 9.49
CA ARG A 9 3.82 -25.43 8.04
C ARG A 9 4.94 -24.49 7.59
N PRO A 10 5.87 -24.95 6.74
CA PRO A 10 6.89 -24.07 6.19
C PRO A 10 6.19 -22.94 5.42
N ALA A 11 6.58 -21.70 5.71
CA ALA A 11 6.07 -20.54 5.00
C ALA A 11 6.35 -20.73 3.51
N ARG A 12 5.30 -20.96 2.71
CA ARG A 12 5.44 -20.95 1.26
C ARG A 12 5.88 -19.54 0.90
N ARG A 13 7.09 -19.38 0.35
CA ARG A 13 7.46 -18.14 -0.33
C ARG A 13 6.41 -17.93 -1.42
N ALA A 14 5.57 -16.90 -1.26
CA ALA A 14 4.64 -16.53 -2.30
C ALA A 14 5.47 -16.19 -3.55
N ASP A 15 5.12 -16.78 -4.67
CA ASP A 15 5.68 -16.36 -5.95
C ASP A 15 5.23 -14.90 -6.20
N ALA A 16 6.16 -14.04 -6.60
CA ALA A 16 5.84 -12.63 -6.82
C ALA A 16 4.77 -12.44 -7.92
N ARG A 17 4.65 -13.39 -8.86
CA ARG A 17 3.63 -13.41 -9.89
C ARG A 17 2.25 -13.67 -9.29
N GLY A 18 2.06 -14.80 -8.62
CA GLY A 18 0.82 -15.12 -7.94
C GLY A 18 0.44 -14.13 -6.83
N ALA A 19 1.40 -13.44 -6.21
CA ALA A 19 1.09 -12.33 -5.31
C ALA A 19 0.33 -11.20 -6.04
N ARG A 20 0.81 -10.76 -7.21
CA ARG A 20 0.17 -9.67 -7.99
C ARG A 20 -1.19 -10.05 -8.55
N GLU A 21 -1.34 -11.29 -9.01
CA GLU A 21 -2.61 -11.82 -9.53
C GLU A 21 -3.66 -11.98 -8.41
N ARG A 22 -3.25 -11.98 -7.14
CA ARG A 22 -4.14 -12.03 -5.98
C ARG A 22 -4.31 -10.68 -5.28
N THR A 23 -3.56 -9.65 -5.67
CA THR A 23 -3.73 -8.30 -5.12
C THR A 23 -5.03 -7.70 -5.62
N ILE A 24 -5.97 -7.49 -4.70
CA ILE A 24 -7.28 -6.86 -4.98
C ILE A 24 -7.34 -5.41 -4.51
N GLU A 25 -6.41 -4.98 -3.67
CA GLU A 25 -6.37 -3.64 -3.09
C GLU A 25 -4.93 -3.15 -2.95
N LEU A 26 -4.73 -1.85 -3.16
CA LEU A 26 -3.48 -1.13 -2.88
C LEU A 26 -3.75 0.02 -1.92
N HIS A 27 -2.91 0.17 -0.91
CA HIS A 27 -2.92 1.33 -0.03
C HIS A 27 -1.75 2.23 -0.42
N LEU A 28 -2.01 3.53 -0.49
CA LEU A 28 -1.02 4.55 -0.80
C LEU A 28 -1.05 5.61 0.29
N THR A 29 0.13 6.00 0.77
CA THR A 29 0.26 6.98 1.84
C THR A 29 1.59 7.72 1.78
N GLY A 30 1.62 8.91 2.37
CA GLY A 30 2.86 9.62 2.67
C GLY A 30 3.37 9.25 4.07
N LEU A 31 4.66 8.92 4.16
CA LEU A 31 5.30 8.60 5.43
C LEU A 31 5.60 9.88 6.22
N GLY A 32 4.95 10.00 7.37
CA GLY A 32 5.31 10.97 8.39
C GLY A 32 6.74 10.76 8.92
N ARG A 33 7.25 11.74 9.68
CA ARG A 33 8.53 11.56 10.38
C ARG A 33 8.35 10.56 11.52
N HIS A 34 9.15 9.50 11.52
CA HIS A 34 9.36 8.66 12.70
C HIS A 34 10.51 9.27 13.51
N SER A 35 10.21 9.90 14.65
CA SER A 35 11.21 10.55 15.49
C SER A 35 11.55 9.78 16.76
N THR A 36 10.80 8.72 17.09
CA THR A 36 11.02 7.93 18.31
C THR A 36 11.90 6.71 18.03
N PRO A 37 13.14 6.64 18.57
CA PRO A 37 14.00 5.48 18.39
C PRO A 37 13.34 4.20 18.93
N GLY A 38 13.41 3.12 18.15
CA GLY A 38 12.87 1.82 18.54
C GLY A 38 11.36 1.64 18.29
N TYR A 39 10.65 2.66 17.80
CA TYR A 39 9.23 2.57 17.47
C TYR A 39 8.98 2.90 16.01
N PHE A 40 8.20 2.06 15.34
CA PHE A 40 7.60 2.37 14.06
C PHE A 40 6.13 2.77 14.29
N TYR A 41 5.78 3.98 13.86
CA TYR A 41 4.38 4.42 13.83
C TYR A 41 3.97 4.46 12.38
N ASP A 42 2.88 3.80 12.01
CA ASP A 42 2.31 3.88 10.67
C ASP A 42 1.66 5.27 10.46
N SER A 43 2.52 6.28 10.30
CA SER A 43 2.14 7.69 10.28
C SER A 43 1.88 8.11 8.83
N HIS A 44 0.65 8.52 8.57
CA HIS A 44 0.17 9.02 7.28
C HIS A 44 0.08 10.54 7.27
N ALA A 45 1.11 11.20 7.80
CA ALA A 45 1.09 12.62 8.18
C ALA A 45 1.72 13.56 7.14
N THR A 46 2.03 13.07 5.95
CA THR A 46 2.56 13.88 4.86
C THR A 46 1.83 13.56 3.56
N PRO A 47 1.89 14.46 2.56
CA PRO A 47 1.50 14.12 1.19
C PRO A 47 2.27 12.90 0.67
N VAL A 48 1.71 12.22 -0.32
CA VAL A 48 2.36 11.06 -0.94
C VAL A 48 3.61 11.53 -1.70
N PRO A 49 4.81 10.99 -1.40
CA PRO A 49 6.03 11.39 -2.08
C PRO A 49 6.08 10.86 -3.52
N ASP A 50 6.82 11.55 -4.39
CA ASP A 50 6.95 11.18 -5.81
C ASP A 50 7.49 9.76 -6.02
N GLU A 51 8.35 9.28 -5.13
CA GLU A 51 8.84 7.90 -5.12
C GLU A 51 7.70 6.89 -5.02
N ALA A 52 6.74 7.14 -4.11
CA ALA A 52 5.59 6.29 -3.91
C ALA A 52 4.65 6.35 -5.12
N TRP A 53 4.49 7.52 -5.74
CA TRP A 53 3.73 7.66 -6.99
C TRP A 53 4.34 6.84 -8.13
N ARG A 54 5.66 6.89 -8.32
CA ARG A 54 6.34 6.08 -9.35
C ARG A 54 6.14 4.59 -9.11
N LEU A 55 6.23 4.14 -7.85
CA LEU A 55 5.98 2.75 -7.49
C LEU A 55 4.51 2.38 -7.72
N PHE A 56 3.58 3.24 -7.33
CA PHE A 56 2.15 3.03 -7.50
C PHE A 56 1.80 2.82 -8.97
N THR A 57 2.24 3.69 -9.88
CA THR A 57 2.02 3.51 -11.33
C THR A 57 2.58 2.18 -11.83
N TRP A 58 3.80 1.83 -11.41
CA TRP A 58 4.41 0.55 -11.79
C TRP A 58 3.60 -0.67 -11.27
N VAL A 59 3.09 -0.61 -10.04
CA VAL A 59 2.29 -1.72 -9.47
C VAL A 59 0.91 -1.79 -10.11
N LEU A 60 0.28 -0.64 -10.35
CA LEU A 60 -1.08 -0.51 -10.88
C LEU A 60 -1.25 -1.27 -12.20
N GLU A 61 -0.28 -1.16 -13.11
CA GLU A 61 -0.25 -1.88 -14.40
C GLU A 61 -0.13 -3.41 -14.25
N ARG A 62 0.39 -3.88 -13.13
CA ARG A 62 0.82 -5.29 -12.94
C ARG A 62 -0.15 -6.09 -12.07
N CYS A 63 -1.00 -5.42 -11.30
CA CYS A 63 -2.04 -6.05 -10.48
C CYS A 63 -3.33 -6.14 -11.29
N THR A 64 -3.47 -7.21 -12.09
CA THR A 64 -4.63 -7.40 -13.00
C THR A 64 -5.95 -7.61 -12.24
N SER A 65 -5.89 -8.19 -11.04
CA SER A 65 -7.05 -8.44 -10.19
C SER A 65 -7.46 -7.26 -9.31
N LEU A 66 -6.78 -6.11 -9.41
CA LEU A 66 -7.02 -4.95 -8.57
C LEU A 66 -8.47 -4.43 -8.70
N LYS A 67 -9.12 -4.20 -7.56
CA LYS A 67 -10.50 -3.72 -7.40
C LYS A 67 -10.59 -2.41 -6.62
N ALA A 68 -9.59 -2.09 -5.80
CA ALA A 68 -9.61 -0.90 -4.95
C ALA A 68 -8.23 -0.25 -4.84
N VAL A 69 -8.23 1.06 -4.65
CA VAL A 69 -7.08 1.85 -4.23
C VAL A 69 -7.54 2.73 -3.07
N THR A 70 -6.85 2.63 -1.94
CA THR A 70 -7.14 3.39 -0.73
C THR A 70 -6.01 4.40 -0.52
N LEU A 71 -6.36 5.68 -0.48
CA LEU A 71 -5.43 6.75 -0.09
C LEU A 71 -5.54 6.95 1.43
N GLU A 72 -4.53 6.52 2.17
CA GLU A 72 -4.49 6.65 3.62
C GLU A 72 -3.81 7.96 4.01
N HIS A 73 -4.50 8.76 4.83
CA HIS A 73 -4.03 10.05 5.30
C HIS A 73 -4.46 10.30 6.74
N SER A 74 -3.78 11.24 7.38
CA SER A 74 -4.20 11.82 8.66
C SER A 74 -4.59 13.28 8.48
N GLU A 75 -5.16 13.87 9.54
CA GLU A 75 -5.50 15.30 9.60
C GLU A 75 -4.29 16.24 9.49
N ALA A 76 -3.07 15.72 9.65
CA ALA A 76 -1.85 16.50 9.51
C ALA A 76 -1.52 16.84 8.05
N VAL A 77 -2.11 16.13 7.08
CA VAL A 77 -1.91 16.41 5.65
C VAL A 77 -2.74 17.65 5.27
N PRO A 78 -2.13 18.69 4.66
CA PRO A 78 -2.88 19.85 4.19
C PRO A 78 -3.99 19.45 3.22
N ALA A 79 -5.16 20.07 3.35
CA ALA A 79 -6.34 19.69 2.57
C ALA A 79 -6.09 19.78 1.06
N GLU A 80 -5.41 20.82 0.60
CA GLU A 80 -5.06 21.00 -0.81
C GLU A 80 -4.14 19.89 -1.33
N ALA A 81 -3.19 19.42 -0.51
CA ALA A 81 -2.29 18.35 -0.88
C ALA A 81 -3.04 17.01 -0.95
N TYR A 82 -3.92 16.75 0.02
CA TYR A 82 -4.79 15.57 0.00
C TYR A 82 -5.71 15.56 -1.23
N GLN A 83 -6.33 16.69 -1.59
CA GLN A 83 -7.16 16.78 -2.79
C GLN A 83 -6.34 16.54 -4.07
N ALA A 84 -5.10 17.03 -4.14
CA ALA A 84 -4.22 16.75 -5.27
C ALA A 84 -3.88 15.25 -5.37
N ASP A 85 -3.59 14.60 -4.25
CA ASP A 85 -3.32 13.16 -4.18
C ASP A 85 -4.56 12.35 -4.61
N VAL A 86 -5.77 12.72 -4.16
CA VAL A 86 -7.03 12.09 -4.59
C VAL A 86 -7.22 12.24 -6.10
N ALA A 87 -7.04 13.45 -6.64
CA ALA A 87 -7.19 13.70 -8.07
C ALA A 87 -6.25 12.83 -8.90
N ARG A 88 -5.00 12.69 -8.44
CA ARG A 88 -3.99 11.83 -9.09
C ARG A 88 -4.33 10.35 -9.04
N VAL A 89 -4.86 9.84 -7.92
CA VAL A 89 -5.36 8.44 -7.87
C VAL A 89 -6.47 8.24 -8.90
N VAL A 90 -7.46 9.15 -8.93
CA VAL A 90 -8.61 9.05 -9.85
C VAL A 90 -8.16 9.07 -11.31
N GLU A 91 -7.22 9.95 -11.66
CA GLU A 91 -6.64 10.03 -13.01
C GLU A 91 -5.97 8.70 -13.40
N LEU A 92 -5.00 8.23 -12.59
CA LEU A 92 -4.24 7.01 -12.89
C LEU A 92 -5.11 5.75 -12.95
N VAL A 93 -6.13 5.65 -12.10
CA VAL A 93 -7.06 4.50 -12.11
C VAL A 93 -7.95 4.53 -13.35
N ARG A 94 -8.40 5.71 -13.81
CA ARG A 94 -9.22 5.84 -15.03
C ARG A 94 -8.44 5.52 -16.29
N GLU A 95 -7.16 5.86 -16.36
CA GLU A 95 -6.29 5.53 -17.51
C GLU A 95 -6.08 4.01 -17.69
N ARG A 96 -6.44 3.19 -16.71
CA ARG A 96 -6.36 1.73 -16.76
C ARG A 96 -7.59 1.07 -17.39
N GLU A 97 -8.74 1.75 -17.42
CA GLU A 97 -10.01 1.23 -17.99
C GLU A 97 -10.01 1.29 -19.51
#